data_AF-A0A1C5MSI7-F1
#
_entry.id   AF-A0A1C5MSI7-F1
#
_cell.length_a   1.000
_cell.length_b   1.000
_cell.length_c   1.000
_cell.angle_alpha   90.00
_cell.angle_beta   90.00
_cell.angle_gamma   90.00
#
_symmetry.space_group_name_H-M   'P 1'
#
loop_
_entity.id
_entity.type
_entity.pdbx_description
1 polymer ?
#
loop_
_entity_poly.entity_id
_entity_poly.type
_entity_poly.pdbx_seq_one_letter_code
_entity_poly.pdbx_strand_id
1 'polypeptide(L)'
;MNTEEKKQSRLTKKQKRNIIIVIIVLVVMVLADFVWSNTYIEVKKLSAHFDNLPEGFEGCKIVQISDFHNEWGKGYIDRLTEKVKDCEPDYIFVTGDSVDQIFPDVDRSLELMKKLPDICPVYLVMGNHEYNLSQEEREQFVAGCESYGVNVLYNEHTTLTRNGDTISLLGFDNMENDSEAFSQVTEDFVILLNHYPEDCNYFSKTAVQYGTHIDIDFTGHAHGGLIRLPFVNGLYAPGQGLFPKYTDGTYDVNDTTLVVSRGVGNSGWTQRFSDPFELVLFTLEK
;
A
#
# COMPACT_ATOMS: atom_id res chain seq x y z
N MET A 1 17.10 -44.93 -49.84
CA MET A 1 17.85 -44.01 -48.96
C MET A 1 18.07 -42.73 -49.75
N ASN A 2 17.78 -41.56 -49.15
CA ASN A 2 17.88 -40.18 -49.71
C ASN A 2 16.81 -39.80 -50.76
N THR A 3 16.18 -38.62 -50.76
CA THR A 3 16.39 -37.37 -49.99
C THR A 3 15.14 -36.51 -50.15
N GLU A 4 14.26 -36.46 -49.14
CA GLU A 4 13.30 -35.36 -49.01
C GLU A 4 13.95 -34.24 -48.21
N GLU A 5 14.77 -33.43 -48.90
CA GLU A 5 15.29 -32.19 -48.33
C GLU A 5 14.14 -31.19 -48.18
N LYS A 6 13.66 -31.04 -46.94
CA LYS A 6 12.79 -29.95 -46.50
C LYS A 6 13.38 -28.60 -46.94
N LYS A 7 12.84 -28.02 -48.00
CA LYS A 7 13.17 -26.66 -48.47
C LYS A 7 12.63 -25.66 -47.45
N GLN A 8 13.42 -25.32 -46.43
CA GLN A 8 13.09 -24.23 -45.51
C GLN A 8 12.92 -22.92 -46.29
N SER A 9 11.68 -22.44 -46.38
CA SER A 9 11.34 -21.15 -46.98
C SER A 9 12.08 -20.03 -46.26
N ARG A 10 13.10 -19.44 -46.90
CA ARG A 10 13.86 -18.31 -46.35
C ARG A 10 13.00 -17.04 -46.39
N LEU A 11 12.87 -16.35 -45.25
CA LEU A 11 12.18 -15.07 -45.13
C LEU A 11 12.70 -14.03 -46.15
N THR A 12 11.79 -13.31 -46.81
CA THR A 12 12.13 -12.19 -47.72
C THR A 12 12.74 -11.01 -46.97
N LYS A 13 13.50 -10.14 -47.66
CA LYS A 13 14.05 -8.90 -47.06
C LYS A 13 12.97 -8.03 -46.40
N LYS A 14 11.79 -7.93 -47.01
CA LYS A 14 10.62 -7.20 -46.46
C LYS A 14 10.08 -7.87 -45.19
N GLN A 15 9.95 -9.20 -45.16
CA GLN A 15 9.53 -9.94 -43.96
C GLN A 15 10.54 -9.79 -42.82
N LYS A 16 11.85 -9.90 -43.10
CA LYS A 16 12.90 -9.66 -42.09
C LYS A 16 12.83 -8.25 -41.51
N ARG A 17 12.67 -7.23 -42.37
CA ARG A 17 12.49 -5.83 -41.93
C ARG A 17 11.25 -5.68 -41.04
N ASN A 18 10.11 -6.25 -41.44
CA ASN A 18 8.88 -6.16 -40.65
C ASN A 18 9.02 -6.85 -39.29
N ILE A 19 9.68 -8.01 -39.23
CA ILE A 19 9.98 -8.71 -37.97
C ILE A 19 10.84 -7.83 -37.06
N ILE A 20 11.90 -7.22 -37.59
CA ILE A 20 12.76 -6.30 -36.84
C ILE A 20 11.95 -5.12 -36.29
N ILE A 21 11.08 -4.52 -37.11
CA ILE A 21 10.20 -3.42 -36.66
C ILE A 21 9.29 -3.87 -35.52
N VAL A 22 8.66 -5.04 -35.62
CA VAL A 22 7.79 -5.58 -34.56
C VAL A 22 8.58 -5.80 -33.27
N ILE A 23 9.79 -6.38 -33.35
CA ILE A 23 10.64 -6.57 -32.17
C ILE A 23 11.01 -5.23 -31.53
N ILE A 24 11.39 -4.23 -32.34
CA ILE A 24 11.71 -2.89 -31.82
C ILE A 24 10.50 -2.29 -31.10
N VAL A 25 9.30 -2.38 -31.69
CA VAL A 25 8.08 -1.87 -31.07
C VAL A 25 7.77 -2.58 -29.75
N LEU A 26 7.90 -3.91 -29.70
CA LEU A 26 7.72 -4.68 -28.47
C LEU A 26 8.72 -4.27 -27.38
N VAL A 27 10.00 -4.11 -27.73
CA VAL A 27 11.02 -3.66 -26.78
C VAL A 27 10.71 -2.26 -26.26
N VAL A 28 10.30 -1.33 -27.12
CA VAL A 28 9.91 0.03 -26.71
C VAL A 28 8.71 -0.01 -25.76
N MET A 29 7.69 -0.83 -26.04
CA MET A 29 6.53 -0.97 -25.16
C MET A 29 6.89 -1.55 -23.79
N VAL A 30 7.75 -2.58 -23.75
CA VAL A 30 8.22 -3.17 -22.48
C VAL A 30 9.05 -2.16 -21.67
N LEU A 31 9.92 -1.40 -22.32
CA LEU A 31 10.70 -0.35 -21.65
C LEU A 31 9.81 0.79 -21.15
N ALA A 32 8.79 1.17 -21.92
CA ALA A 32 7.83 2.19 -21.52
C ALA A 32 7.00 1.74 -20.30
N ASP A 33 6.51 0.50 -20.31
CA ASP A 33 5.82 -0.11 -19.17
C ASP A 33 6.72 -0.17 -17.94
N PHE A 34 7.97 -0.63 -18.09
CA PHE A 34 8.94 -0.67 -17.00
C PHE A 34 9.16 0.72 -16.37
N VAL A 35 9.36 1.76 -17.18
CA VAL A 35 9.51 3.12 -16.68
C VAL A 35 8.22 3.59 -16.00
N TRP A 36 7.06 3.34 -16.62
CA TRP A 36 5.77 3.74 -16.07
C TRP A 36 5.49 3.06 -14.72
N SER A 37 5.65 1.74 -14.63
CA SER A 37 5.40 0.95 -13.42
C SER A 37 6.30 1.31 -12.25
N ASN A 38 7.50 1.84 -12.51
CA ASN A 38 8.47 2.17 -11.46
C ASN A 38 8.66 3.68 -11.24
N THR A 39 7.83 4.53 -11.87
CA THR A 39 7.94 6.00 -11.68
C THR A 39 6.61 6.74 -11.59
N TYR A 40 5.53 6.17 -12.12
CA TYR A 40 4.22 6.78 -12.08
C TYR A 40 3.47 6.39 -10.81
N ILE A 41 2.91 7.40 -10.13
CA ILE A 41 2.03 7.23 -8.96
C ILE A 41 0.59 7.36 -9.45
N GLU A 42 -0.12 6.25 -9.51
CA GLU A 42 -1.55 6.20 -9.75
C GLU A 42 -2.32 6.58 -8.47
N VAL A 43 -3.36 7.41 -8.59
CA VAL A 43 -4.29 7.64 -7.48
C VAL A 43 -5.48 6.71 -7.68
N LYS A 44 -5.56 5.66 -6.87
CA LYS A 44 -6.67 4.70 -6.88
C LYS A 44 -7.77 5.20 -5.97
N LYS A 45 -8.93 5.50 -6.55
CA LYS A 45 -10.11 5.94 -5.80
C LYS A 45 -10.96 4.72 -5.44
N LEU A 46 -11.19 4.54 -4.15
CA LEU A 46 -12.00 3.48 -3.57
C LEU A 46 -13.06 4.11 -2.67
N SER A 47 -14.18 3.43 -2.49
CA SER A 47 -15.18 3.76 -1.48
C SER A 47 -15.93 2.52 -1.05
N ALA A 48 -16.53 2.58 0.14
CA ALA A 48 -17.43 1.57 0.64
C ALA A 48 -18.49 2.19 1.55
N HIS A 49 -19.65 1.56 1.54
CA HIS A 49 -20.85 1.96 2.28
C HIS A 49 -20.94 1.20 3.60
N PHE A 50 -21.22 1.90 4.70
CA PHE A 50 -21.37 1.32 6.03
C PHE A 50 -22.56 1.91 6.79
N ASP A 51 -23.53 1.06 7.14
CA ASP A 51 -24.76 1.48 7.80
C ASP A 51 -24.53 2.06 9.21
N ASN A 52 -23.47 1.61 9.90
CA ASN A 52 -23.06 2.07 11.23
C ASN A 52 -22.09 3.27 11.20
N LEU A 53 -21.72 3.80 10.02
CA LEU A 53 -20.85 4.98 9.94
C LEU A 53 -21.52 6.19 10.63
N PRO A 54 -20.83 6.94 11.51
CA PRO A 54 -21.41 8.17 12.07
C PRO A 54 -21.64 9.24 10.98
N GLU A 55 -22.67 10.09 11.13
CA GLU A 55 -23.02 11.10 10.11
C GLU A 55 -21.88 12.11 9.88
N GLY A 56 -21.12 12.43 10.92
CA GLY A 56 -19.96 13.31 10.85
C GLY A 56 -18.82 12.77 9.98
N PHE A 57 -18.81 11.47 9.69
CA PHE A 57 -17.83 10.81 8.82
C PHE A 57 -18.31 10.55 7.39
N GLU A 58 -19.54 10.94 7.05
CA GLU A 58 -20.02 10.87 5.67
C GLU A 58 -19.09 11.66 4.73
N GLY A 59 -18.67 11.01 3.64
CA GLY A 59 -17.73 11.56 2.67
C GLY A 59 -16.34 11.83 3.22
N CYS A 60 -15.95 11.23 4.35
CA CYS A 60 -14.60 11.32 4.90
C CYS A 60 -13.60 10.73 3.90
N LYS A 61 -12.58 11.52 3.54
CA LYS A 61 -11.53 11.13 2.61
C LYS A 61 -10.28 10.72 3.37
N ILE A 62 -9.83 9.50 3.15
CA ILE A 62 -8.64 8.93 3.77
C ILE A 62 -7.63 8.64 2.67
N VAL A 63 -6.43 9.19 2.79
CA VAL A 63 -5.32 8.83 1.91
C VAL A 63 -4.45 7.78 2.61
N GLN A 64 -4.26 6.64 1.96
CA GLN A 64 -3.35 5.61 2.44
C GLN A 64 -2.05 5.61 1.61
N ILE A 65 -0.94 5.74 2.32
CA ILE A 65 0.43 5.59 1.81
C ILE A 65 0.99 4.30 2.42
N SER A 66 1.56 3.44 1.59
CA SER A 66 2.16 2.19 2.07
C SER A 66 3.46 1.91 1.33
N ASP A 67 4.37 1.17 1.95
CA ASP A 67 5.55 0.60 1.30
C ASP A 67 6.34 1.66 0.51
N PHE A 68 6.63 2.79 1.17
CA PHE A 68 7.39 3.88 0.56
C PHE A 68 8.87 3.49 0.35
N HIS A 69 9.43 2.63 1.21
CA HIS A 69 10.79 2.09 1.06
C HIS A 69 11.83 3.16 0.70
N ASN A 70 11.74 4.34 1.32
CA ASN A 70 12.58 5.51 1.01
C ASN A 70 12.75 5.79 -0.50
N GLU A 71 11.66 5.67 -1.27
CA GLU A 71 11.70 5.70 -2.73
C GLU A 71 12.43 6.94 -3.27
N TRP A 72 13.26 6.66 -4.27
CA TRP A 72 14.25 7.60 -4.78
C TRP A 72 13.73 8.31 -6.03
N GLY A 73 14.52 9.27 -6.48
CA GLY A 73 14.21 10.04 -7.68
C GLY A 73 13.91 11.51 -7.39
N LYS A 74 14.43 12.35 -8.29
CA LYS A 74 14.34 13.80 -8.14
C LYS A 74 12.88 14.25 -8.09
N GLY A 75 12.52 14.96 -7.01
CA GLY A 75 11.17 15.47 -6.78
C GLY A 75 10.11 14.39 -6.58
N TYR A 76 10.49 13.14 -6.27
CA TYR A 76 9.51 12.06 -6.04
C TYR A 76 8.59 12.41 -4.86
N ILE A 77 9.18 12.72 -3.69
CA ILE A 77 8.42 13.14 -2.50
C ILE A 77 7.52 14.33 -2.82
N ASP A 78 8.01 15.37 -3.50
CA ASP A 78 7.18 16.53 -3.85
C ASP A 78 5.98 16.15 -4.73
N ARG A 79 6.17 15.27 -5.73
CA ARG A 79 5.07 14.77 -6.56
C ARG A 79 4.07 13.93 -5.77
N LEU A 80 4.56 13.08 -4.87
CA LEU A 80 3.72 12.27 -4.00
C LEU A 80 2.91 13.17 -3.06
N THR A 81 3.56 14.09 -2.35
CA THR A 81 2.92 15.06 -1.46
C THR A 81 1.90 15.92 -2.20
N GLU A 82 2.19 16.36 -3.43
CA GLU A 82 1.21 17.12 -4.22
C GLU A 82 -0.03 16.28 -4.57
N LYS A 83 0.16 15.01 -4.96
CA LYS A 83 -0.97 14.09 -5.19
C LYS A 83 -1.80 13.86 -3.92
N VAL A 84 -1.16 13.78 -2.75
CA VAL A 84 -1.85 13.68 -1.46
C VAL A 84 -2.69 14.95 -1.23
N LYS A 85 -2.11 16.14 -1.44
CA LYS A 85 -2.83 17.42 -1.30
C LYS A 85 -4.01 17.53 -2.25
N ASP A 86 -3.84 17.14 -3.52
CA ASP A 86 -4.89 17.13 -4.54
C ASP A 86 -6.08 16.23 -4.19
N CYS A 87 -5.89 15.25 -3.29
CA CYS A 87 -6.97 14.40 -2.80
C CYS A 87 -7.85 15.10 -1.74
N GLU A 88 -7.36 16.18 -1.12
CA GLU A 88 -8.00 16.89 0.00
C GLU A 88 -8.41 15.93 1.15
N PRO A 89 -7.46 15.16 1.73
CA PRO A 89 -7.78 14.18 2.76
C PRO A 89 -8.18 14.83 4.08
N ASP A 90 -9.09 14.16 4.80
CA ASP A 90 -9.36 14.39 6.22
C ASP A 90 -8.30 13.70 7.10
N TYR A 91 -7.80 12.53 6.67
CA TYR A 91 -6.77 11.75 7.36
C TYR A 91 -5.76 11.13 6.39
N ILE A 92 -4.52 10.98 6.82
CA ILE A 92 -3.50 10.18 6.13
C ILE A 92 -3.12 8.98 6.99
N PHE A 93 -3.20 7.80 6.41
CA PHE A 93 -2.73 6.56 7.02
C PHE A 93 -1.46 6.08 6.34
N VAL A 94 -0.43 5.78 7.12
CA VAL A 94 0.81 5.17 6.67
C VAL A 94 0.86 3.74 7.19
N THR A 95 0.69 2.77 6.30
CA THR A 95 0.51 1.35 6.67
C THR A 95 1.82 0.55 6.58
N GLY A 96 2.92 1.11 7.09
CA GLY A 96 4.20 0.42 7.21
C GLY A 96 5.14 0.52 6.00
N ASP A 97 6.34 -0.01 6.19
CA ASP A 97 7.42 -0.13 5.20
C ASP A 97 7.77 1.21 4.54
N SER A 98 7.88 2.25 5.37
CA SER A 98 8.35 3.57 4.98
C SER A 98 9.86 3.63 4.74
N VAL A 99 10.65 2.84 5.46
CA VAL A 99 12.11 2.70 5.34
C VAL A 99 12.41 1.29 4.86
N ASP A 100 13.24 1.15 3.84
CA ASP A 100 13.67 -0.14 3.30
C ASP A 100 14.77 -0.76 4.18
N GLN A 101 14.63 -2.04 4.50
CA GLN A 101 15.65 -2.77 5.25
C GLN A 101 16.90 -3.10 4.41
N ILE A 102 16.79 -3.19 3.08
CA ILE A 102 17.89 -3.62 2.20
C ILE A 102 18.82 -2.44 1.92
N PHE A 103 18.26 -1.27 1.62
CA PHE A 103 18.95 0.00 1.46
C PHE A 103 18.35 1.09 2.36
N PRO A 104 18.61 1.03 3.68
CA PRO A 104 18.04 1.99 4.61
C PRO A 104 18.45 3.43 4.30
N ASP A 105 17.47 4.32 4.27
CA ASP A 105 17.65 5.77 4.25
C ASP A 105 16.56 6.43 5.11
N VAL A 106 16.80 6.43 6.42
CA VAL A 106 15.87 6.99 7.42
C VAL A 106 15.59 8.47 7.15
N ASP A 107 16.62 9.24 6.80
CA ASP A 107 16.49 10.67 6.53
C ASP A 107 15.55 10.94 5.35
N ARG A 108 15.62 10.10 4.31
CA ARG A 108 14.72 10.19 3.16
C ARG A 108 13.27 9.90 3.53
N SER A 109 13.01 8.89 4.35
CA SER A 109 11.66 8.62 4.84
C SER A 109 11.15 9.74 5.74
N LEU A 110 12.00 10.29 6.60
CA LEU A 110 11.69 11.45 7.42
C LEU A 110 11.41 12.72 6.60
N GLU A 111 12.01 12.89 5.42
CA GLU A 111 11.68 13.99 4.50
C GLU A 111 10.19 13.94 4.06
N LEU A 112 9.66 12.74 3.81
CA LEU A 112 8.24 12.54 3.51
C LEU A 112 7.39 12.78 4.76
N MET A 113 7.73 12.13 5.87
CA MET A 113 6.96 12.21 7.12
C MET A 113 6.87 13.63 7.67
N LYS A 114 7.87 14.47 7.40
CA LYS A 114 7.84 15.90 7.75
C LYS A 114 6.78 16.70 6.99
N LYS A 115 6.44 16.31 5.77
CA LYS A 115 5.53 17.08 4.88
C LYS A 115 4.06 16.71 5.06
N LEU A 116 3.76 15.49 5.51
CA LEU A 116 2.38 14.98 5.59
C LEU A 116 1.53 15.69 6.66
N PRO A 117 2.04 15.97 7.88
CA PRO A 117 1.28 16.66 8.93
C PRO A 117 0.86 18.09 8.58
N ASP A 118 1.52 18.74 7.61
CA ASP A 118 1.10 20.05 7.08
C ASP A 118 -0.21 19.98 6.27
N ILE A 119 -0.69 18.78 5.93
CA ILE A 119 -1.90 18.56 5.13
C ILE A 119 -3.09 18.27 6.04
N CYS A 120 -2.99 17.23 6.85
CA CYS A 120 -4.01 16.77 7.81
C CYS A 120 -3.37 15.82 8.84
N PRO A 121 -4.09 15.35 9.87
CA PRO A 121 -3.56 14.37 10.82
C PRO A 121 -3.05 13.10 10.13
N VAL A 122 -1.91 12.59 10.61
CA VAL A 122 -1.22 11.41 10.06
C VAL A 122 -1.12 10.34 11.14
N TYR A 123 -1.46 9.11 10.78
CA TYR A 123 -1.33 7.93 11.64
C TYR A 123 -0.45 6.89 10.95
N LEU A 124 0.50 6.31 11.66
CA LEU A 124 1.48 5.38 11.11
C LEU A 124 1.53 4.10 11.95
N VAL A 125 1.48 2.96 11.28
CA VAL A 125 1.94 1.68 11.84
C VAL A 125 3.23 1.27 11.13
N MET A 126 4.10 0.53 11.81
CA MET A 126 5.34 0.04 11.22
C MET A 126 5.11 -1.29 10.49
N GLY A 127 5.88 -1.52 9.43
CA GLY A 127 5.94 -2.80 8.71
C GLY A 127 7.17 -3.61 9.11
N ASN A 128 7.40 -4.76 8.47
CA ASN A 128 8.58 -5.57 8.77
C ASN A 128 9.89 -4.85 8.47
N HIS A 129 9.94 -3.93 7.49
CA HIS A 129 11.19 -3.30 7.12
C HIS A 129 11.70 -2.39 8.24
N GLU A 130 10.83 -1.57 8.86
CA GLU A 130 11.20 -0.81 10.06
C GLU A 130 11.66 -1.71 11.20
N TYR A 131 10.98 -2.84 11.40
CA TYR A 131 11.32 -3.78 12.48
C TYR A 131 12.68 -4.47 12.28
N ASN A 132 13.10 -4.65 11.03
CA ASN A 132 14.37 -5.27 10.67
C ASN A 132 15.54 -4.28 10.58
N LEU A 133 15.30 -2.98 10.75
CA LEU A 133 16.37 -1.98 10.91
C LEU A 133 17.19 -2.25 12.18
N SER A 134 18.36 -1.61 12.27
CA SER A 134 19.03 -1.51 13.56
C SER A 134 18.15 -0.77 14.57
N GLN A 135 18.35 -1.07 15.86
CA GLN A 135 17.60 -0.40 16.93
C GLN A 135 17.74 1.13 16.85
N GLU A 136 18.96 1.63 16.57
CA GLU A 136 19.26 3.06 16.45
C GLU A 136 18.49 3.71 15.29
N GLU A 137 18.50 3.09 14.10
CA GLU A 137 17.77 3.60 12.92
C GLU A 137 16.26 3.62 13.14
N ARG A 138 15.72 2.57 13.76
CA ARG A 138 14.29 2.49 14.09
C ARG A 138 13.90 3.57 15.11
N GLU A 139 14.67 3.72 16.19
CA GLU A 139 14.44 4.77 17.19
C GLU A 139 14.55 6.17 16.57
N GLN A 140 15.51 6.39 15.67
CA GLN A 140 15.64 7.65 14.93
C GLN A 140 14.41 7.92 14.05
N PHE A 141 13.94 6.93 13.30
CA PHE A 141 12.77 7.07 12.44
C PHE A 141 11.52 7.43 13.27
N VAL A 142 11.27 6.68 14.34
CA VAL A 142 10.13 6.88 15.23
C VAL A 142 10.16 8.27 15.86
N ALA A 143 11.26 8.61 16.52
CA ALA A 143 11.41 9.90 17.18
C ALA A 143 11.30 11.06 16.17
N GLY A 144 11.80 10.88 14.95
CA GLY A 144 11.65 11.84 13.87
C GLY A 144 10.19 12.03 13.46
N CYS A 145 9.46 10.95 13.20
CA CYS A 145 8.03 10.96 12.89
C CYS A 145 7.21 11.69 13.96
N GLU A 146 7.38 11.31 15.22
CA GLU A 146 6.67 11.94 16.35
C GLU A 146 7.02 13.42 16.48
N SER A 147 8.30 13.79 16.29
CA SER A 147 8.73 15.19 16.34
C SER A 147 8.11 16.07 15.25
N TYR A 148 7.66 15.46 14.14
CA TYR A 148 6.96 16.14 13.05
C TYR A 148 5.43 16.13 13.21
N GLY A 149 4.90 15.46 14.24
CA GLY A 149 3.46 15.36 14.49
C GLY A 149 2.78 14.19 13.80
N VAL A 150 3.54 13.16 13.38
CA VAL A 150 2.96 11.87 12.97
C VAL A 150 2.62 11.07 14.22
N ASN A 151 1.39 10.55 14.30
CA ASN A 151 0.96 9.68 15.39
C ASN A 151 1.39 8.24 15.06
N VAL A 152 2.50 7.79 15.65
CA VAL A 152 2.98 6.41 15.46
C VAL A 152 2.27 5.50 16.45
N LEU A 153 1.53 4.53 15.95
CA LEU A 153 0.70 3.61 16.74
C LEU A 153 1.43 2.29 17.01
N TYR A 154 1.50 1.90 18.27
CA TYR A 154 2.16 0.67 18.75
C TYR A 154 1.19 -0.27 19.44
N ASN A 155 0.50 -1.10 18.66
CA ASN A 155 -0.53 -2.01 19.17
C ASN A 155 -1.51 -1.30 20.10
N GLU A 156 -1.97 -0.12 19.68
CA GLU A 156 -2.73 0.79 20.50
C GLU A 156 -4.02 1.25 19.83
N HIS A 157 -4.89 1.79 20.68
CA HIS A 157 -6.17 2.38 20.30
C HIS A 157 -6.08 3.90 20.39
N THR A 158 -6.69 4.58 19.43
CA THR A 158 -6.94 6.03 19.48
C THR A 158 -8.30 6.35 18.86
N THR A 159 -8.79 7.56 19.09
CA THR A 159 -10.09 8.02 18.58
C THR A 159 -9.88 9.08 17.51
N LEU A 160 -10.52 8.91 16.36
CA LEU A 160 -10.60 9.95 15.32
C LEU A 160 -11.85 10.79 15.56
N THR A 161 -11.76 12.10 15.35
CA THR A 161 -12.89 13.02 15.49
C THR A 161 -13.11 13.82 14.22
N ARG A 162 -14.33 13.80 13.68
CA ARG A 162 -14.74 14.59 12.51
C ARG A 162 -16.16 15.10 12.65
N ASN A 163 -16.36 16.40 12.41
CA ASN A 163 -17.67 17.06 12.48
C ASN A 163 -18.44 16.83 13.80
N GLY A 164 -17.74 16.57 14.91
CA GLY A 164 -18.33 16.33 16.23
C GLY A 164 -18.59 14.86 16.58
N ASP A 165 -18.49 13.95 15.61
CA ASP A 165 -18.59 12.51 15.82
C ASP A 165 -17.20 11.88 16.00
N THR A 166 -17.17 10.67 16.54
CA THR A 166 -15.95 9.89 16.79
C THR A 166 -16.04 8.46 16.25
N ILE A 167 -14.89 7.93 15.82
CA ILE A 167 -14.69 6.51 15.46
C ILE A 167 -13.40 6.00 16.09
N SER A 168 -13.31 4.68 16.33
CA SER A 168 -12.08 4.06 16.82
C SER A 168 -11.09 3.82 15.69
N LEU A 169 -9.81 4.05 15.97
CA LEU A 169 -8.69 3.66 15.15
C LEU A 169 -7.77 2.75 15.97
N LEU A 170 -7.59 1.53 15.48
CA LEU A 170 -6.61 0.57 15.98
C LEU A 170 -5.39 0.60 15.08
N GLY A 171 -4.20 0.59 15.67
CA GLY A 171 -2.95 0.42 14.93
C GLY A 171 -2.19 -0.77 15.47
N PHE A 172 -2.17 -1.87 14.72
CA PHE A 172 -1.39 -3.06 15.06
C PHE A 172 -0.22 -3.24 14.11
N ASP A 173 0.95 -3.43 14.68
CA ASP A 173 2.16 -3.73 13.94
C ASP A 173 2.53 -5.22 14.00
N ASN A 174 1.95 -5.96 14.94
CA ASN A 174 1.99 -7.41 15.04
C ASN A 174 0.79 -7.95 15.83
N MET A 175 0.62 -9.28 15.86
CA MET A 175 -0.47 -9.96 16.57
C MET A 175 -0.22 -10.13 18.08
N GLU A 176 0.90 -9.66 18.62
CA GLU A 176 1.21 -9.78 20.04
C GLU A 176 0.66 -8.59 20.83
N ASN A 177 0.08 -8.86 22.01
CA ASN A 177 -0.44 -7.86 22.93
C ASN A 177 -1.60 -7.01 22.39
N ASP A 178 -2.34 -7.49 21.40
CA ASP A 178 -3.50 -6.81 20.80
C ASP A 178 -4.69 -6.63 21.76
N SER A 179 -4.78 -7.48 22.79
CA SER A 179 -5.88 -7.53 23.76
C SER A 179 -6.19 -6.20 24.45
N GLU A 180 -5.17 -5.42 24.80
CA GLU A 180 -5.36 -4.17 25.55
C GLU A 180 -6.04 -3.12 24.68
N ALA A 181 -5.57 -2.92 23.46
CA ALA A 181 -6.16 -1.98 22.51
C ALA A 181 -7.61 -2.35 22.17
N PHE A 182 -7.89 -3.63 21.89
CA PHE A 182 -9.27 -4.08 21.64
C PHE A 182 -10.20 -3.82 22.82
N SER A 183 -9.72 -3.97 24.05
CA SER A 183 -10.53 -3.73 25.26
C SER A 183 -10.87 -2.25 25.50
N GLN A 184 -10.16 -1.33 24.84
CA GLN A 184 -10.35 0.11 24.95
C GLN A 184 -11.31 0.67 23.90
N VAL A 185 -11.71 -0.13 22.90
CA VAL A 185 -12.66 0.28 21.86
C VAL A 185 -14.01 0.57 22.48
N THR A 186 -14.54 1.77 22.24
CA THR A 186 -15.86 2.19 22.75
C THR A 186 -16.83 2.61 21.67
N GLU A 187 -16.33 2.91 20.48
CA GLU A 187 -17.08 3.41 19.34
C GLU A 187 -17.61 2.25 18.48
N ASP A 188 -18.76 2.47 17.85
CA ASP A 188 -19.45 1.45 17.05
C ASP A 188 -18.80 1.22 15.68
N PHE A 189 -17.97 2.16 15.21
CA PHE A 189 -17.26 2.08 13.94
C PHE A 189 -15.75 2.06 14.19
N VAL A 190 -15.09 1.04 13.66
CA VAL A 190 -13.68 0.73 13.95
C VAL A 190 -12.90 0.57 12.66
N ILE A 191 -11.86 1.39 12.53
CA ILE A 191 -10.83 1.24 11.51
C ILE A 191 -9.61 0.56 12.12
N LEU A 192 -9.04 -0.40 11.40
CA LEU A 192 -7.75 -1.00 11.70
C LEU A 192 -6.70 -0.53 10.67
N LEU A 193 -5.50 -0.19 11.17
CA LEU A 193 -4.28 -0.16 10.38
C LEU A 193 -3.43 -1.37 10.77
N ASN A 194 -3.08 -2.19 9.78
CA ASN A 194 -2.04 -3.20 9.94
C ASN A 194 -1.19 -3.27 8.66
N HIS A 195 -0.03 -3.92 8.71
CA HIS A 195 0.82 -3.99 7.51
C HIS A 195 0.42 -5.14 6.55
N TYR A 196 -0.07 -6.26 7.09
CA TYR A 196 -0.20 -7.55 6.42
C TYR A 196 -1.66 -7.90 6.05
N PRO A 197 -2.04 -7.95 4.77
CA PRO A 197 -3.42 -8.30 4.38
C PRO A 197 -3.86 -9.70 4.84
N GLU A 198 -2.93 -10.62 5.07
CA GLU A 198 -3.19 -11.96 5.61
C GLU A 198 -3.68 -11.96 7.07
N ASP A 199 -3.38 -10.90 7.82
CA ASP A 199 -3.68 -10.80 9.25
C ASP A 199 -5.11 -10.34 9.50
N CYS A 200 -5.77 -9.78 8.49
CA CYS A 200 -7.15 -9.30 8.57
C CYS A 200 -8.10 -10.34 9.18
N ASN A 201 -8.04 -11.60 8.71
CA ASN A 201 -8.90 -12.66 9.24
C ASN A 201 -8.62 -13.00 10.72
N TYR A 202 -7.39 -12.81 11.20
CA TYR A 202 -7.08 -12.96 12.61
C TYR A 202 -7.72 -11.82 13.40
N PHE A 203 -7.43 -10.56 13.04
CA PHE A 203 -7.91 -9.39 13.77
C PHE A 203 -9.44 -9.27 13.77
N SER A 204 -10.13 -9.53 12.65
CA SER A 204 -11.60 -9.52 12.61
C SER A 204 -12.20 -10.54 13.59
N LYS A 205 -11.56 -11.71 13.76
CA LYS A 205 -12.02 -12.72 14.72
C LYS A 205 -11.69 -12.35 16.15
N THR A 206 -10.53 -11.75 16.39
CA THR A 206 -10.13 -11.29 17.73
C THR A 206 -11.05 -10.17 18.20
N ALA A 207 -11.36 -9.18 17.36
CA ALA A 207 -12.29 -8.10 17.66
C ALA A 207 -13.64 -8.61 18.21
N VAL A 208 -14.22 -9.63 17.55
CA VAL A 208 -15.47 -10.26 17.98
C VAL A 208 -15.36 -10.90 19.37
N GLN A 209 -14.20 -11.44 19.74
CA GLN A 209 -13.98 -12.00 21.08
C GLN A 209 -14.00 -10.93 22.18
N TYR A 210 -13.64 -9.69 21.84
CA TYR A 210 -13.72 -8.53 22.72
C TYR A 210 -15.05 -7.78 22.64
N GLY A 211 -16.02 -8.29 21.86
CA GLY A 211 -17.35 -7.69 21.74
C GLY A 211 -17.41 -6.48 20.80
N THR A 212 -16.43 -6.33 19.91
CA THR A 212 -16.41 -5.30 18.87
C THR A 212 -16.30 -5.92 17.47
N HIS A 213 -16.23 -5.10 16.44
CA HIS A 213 -16.06 -5.48 15.04
C HIS A 213 -14.98 -4.59 14.40
N ILE A 214 -14.46 -4.98 13.25
CA ILE A 214 -13.57 -4.15 12.44
C ILE A 214 -14.30 -3.90 11.13
N ASP A 215 -14.74 -2.67 10.90
CA ASP A 215 -15.46 -2.33 9.67
C ASP A 215 -14.51 -2.23 8.48
N ILE A 216 -13.32 -1.67 8.70
CA ILE A 216 -12.31 -1.46 7.66
C ILE A 216 -10.92 -1.78 8.19
N ASP A 217 -10.11 -2.44 7.37
CA ASP A 217 -8.72 -2.75 7.64
C ASP A 217 -7.82 -2.27 6.50
N PHE A 218 -6.91 -1.31 6.76
CA PHE A 218 -5.99 -0.78 5.75
C PHE A 218 -4.63 -1.46 5.86
N THR A 219 -4.17 -2.06 4.75
CA THR A 219 -2.94 -2.85 4.70
C THR A 219 -2.07 -2.59 3.47
N GLY A 220 -0.81 -3.00 3.57
CA GLY A 220 0.23 -2.87 2.55
C GLY A 220 0.85 -4.21 2.15
N HIS A 221 2.18 -4.25 2.09
CA HIS A 221 3.05 -5.44 2.02
C HIS A 221 3.01 -6.22 0.70
N ALA A 222 1.85 -6.29 0.04
CA ALA A 222 1.65 -7.15 -1.12
C ALA A 222 2.28 -6.61 -2.42
N HIS A 223 2.62 -5.33 -2.47
CA HIS A 223 3.27 -4.67 -3.61
C HIS A 223 2.58 -4.92 -4.96
N GLY A 224 1.24 -5.02 -5.00
CA GLY A 224 0.50 -5.31 -6.24
C GLY A 224 0.77 -6.70 -6.86
N GLY A 225 1.58 -7.51 -6.18
CA GLY A 225 2.14 -8.77 -6.62
C GLY A 225 3.26 -8.66 -7.67
N LEU A 226 3.98 -7.52 -7.71
CA LEU A 226 5.18 -7.15 -8.50
C LEU A 226 5.03 -7.19 -10.04
N ILE A 227 4.42 -8.23 -10.59
CA ILE A 227 4.15 -8.40 -12.01
C ILE A 227 2.67 -8.66 -12.15
N ARG A 228 1.98 -7.76 -12.85
CA ARG A 228 0.54 -7.89 -13.12
C ARG A 228 0.32 -8.23 -14.57
N LEU A 229 -0.36 -9.34 -14.82
CA LEU A 229 -0.71 -9.78 -16.18
C LEU A 229 -2.19 -9.52 -16.43
N PRO A 230 -2.61 -9.24 -17.67
CA PRO A 230 -4.03 -9.19 -17.99
C PRO A 230 -4.74 -10.47 -17.53
N PHE A 231 -5.90 -10.30 -16.89
CA PHE A 231 -6.78 -11.39 -16.41
C PHE A 231 -6.26 -12.23 -15.23
N VAL A 232 -5.08 -11.92 -14.70
CA VAL A 232 -4.56 -12.52 -13.47
C VAL A 232 -4.32 -11.38 -12.48
N ASN A 233 -4.45 -11.64 -11.18
CA ASN A 233 -3.90 -10.72 -10.18
C ASN A 233 -2.36 -10.68 -10.31
N GLY A 234 -1.69 -10.05 -9.35
CA GLY A 234 -0.22 -10.10 -9.29
C GLY A 234 0.33 -11.53 -9.27
N LEU A 235 1.57 -11.70 -9.74
CA LEU A 235 2.21 -13.02 -9.86
C LEU A 235 2.84 -13.48 -8.56
N TYR A 236 3.38 -12.58 -7.75
CA TYR A 236 4.05 -12.90 -6.50
C TYR A 236 3.94 -11.76 -5.49
N ALA A 237 3.48 -12.05 -4.28
CA ALA A 237 3.53 -11.11 -3.17
C ALA A 237 4.31 -11.70 -1.97
N PRO A 238 5.04 -10.87 -1.21
CA PRO A 238 5.51 -11.21 0.13
C PRO A 238 4.37 -11.76 1.00
N GLY A 239 4.69 -12.67 1.92
CA GLY A 239 3.71 -13.36 2.78
C GLY A 239 2.82 -14.40 2.07
N GLN A 240 2.45 -14.17 0.80
CA GLN A 240 1.44 -14.96 0.08
C GLN A 240 2.01 -15.92 -0.99
N GLY A 241 3.22 -15.66 -1.50
CA GLY A 241 3.85 -16.50 -2.51
C GLY A 241 3.31 -16.26 -3.92
N LEU A 242 3.27 -17.30 -4.75
CA LEU A 242 2.81 -17.21 -6.15
C LEU A 242 1.29 -17.16 -6.26
N PHE A 243 0.78 -16.33 -7.17
CA PHE A 243 -0.65 -16.07 -7.38
C PHE A 243 -1.36 -15.63 -6.08
N PRO A 244 -0.87 -14.56 -5.43
CA PRO A 244 -1.45 -14.02 -4.21
C PRO A 244 -2.95 -13.70 -4.35
N LYS A 245 -3.65 -13.83 -3.23
CA LYS A 245 -5.09 -13.54 -3.14
C LYS A 245 -5.33 -12.04 -3.02
N TYR A 246 -4.57 -11.39 -2.13
CA TYR A 246 -4.71 -9.99 -1.75
C TYR A 246 -3.58 -9.18 -2.38
N THR A 247 -3.88 -8.34 -3.38
CA THR A 247 -2.84 -7.60 -4.10
C THR A 247 -3.13 -6.12 -4.26
N ASP A 248 -4.39 -5.74 -4.41
CA ASP A 248 -4.81 -4.34 -4.53
C ASP A 248 -6.32 -4.20 -4.30
N GLY A 249 -6.79 -2.99 -3.99
CA GLY A 249 -8.20 -2.68 -3.92
C GLY A 249 -8.86 -3.19 -2.65
N THR A 250 -10.13 -3.59 -2.74
CA THR A 250 -10.92 -4.02 -1.58
C THR A 250 -11.29 -5.49 -1.62
N TYR A 251 -11.36 -6.11 -0.45
CA TYR A 251 -11.82 -7.48 -0.23
C TYR A 251 -12.74 -7.53 0.98
N ASP A 252 -13.66 -8.48 0.99
CA ASP A 252 -14.49 -8.79 2.16
C ASP A 252 -13.86 -9.97 2.93
N VAL A 253 -13.60 -9.77 4.21
CA VAL A 253 -13.04 -10.77 5.12
C VAL A 253 -13.80 -10.74 6.44
N ASN A 254 -14.71 -11.70 6.64
CA ASN A 254 -15.52 -11.79 7.87
C ASN A 254 -16.28 -10.48 8.17
N ASP A 255 -16.95 -9.92 7.16
CA ASP A 255 -17.68 -8.65 7.20
C ASP A 255 -16.78 -7.40 7.40
N THR A 256 -15.46 -7.57 7.42
CA THR A 256 -14.48 -6.47 7.37
C THR A 256 -14.12 -6.11 5.93
N THR A 257 -14.14 -4.81 5.60
CA THR A 257 -13.60 -4.30 4.34
C THR A 257 -12.08 -4.18 4.43
N LEU A 258 -11.36 -5.14 3.85
CA LEU A 258 -9.91 -5.11 3.73
C LEU A 258 -9.49 -4.24 2.53
N VAL A 259 -8.70 -3.20 2.77
CA VAL A 259 -8.12 -2.30 1.77
C VAL A 259 -6.64 -2.61 1.61
N VAL A 260 -6.23 -3.05 0.42
CA VAL A 260 -4.84 -3.44 0.12
C VAL A 260 -4.22 -2.42 -0.82
N SER A 261 -3.19 -1.72 -0.35
CA SER A 261 -2.39 -0.82 -1.17
C SER A 261 -1.31 -1.59 -1.92
N ARG A 262 -1.06 -1.20 -3.17
CA ARG A 262 0.13 -1.66 -3.91
C ARG A 262 1.41 -0.97 -3.47
N GLY A 263 1.30 0.06 -2.65
CA GLY A 263 2.42 0.83 -2.15
C GLY A 263 3.01 1.83 -3.14
N VAL A 264 3.80 2.76 -2.60
CA VAL A 264 4.37 3.91 -3.32
C VAL A 264 5.88 3.81 -3.51
N GLY A 265 6.46 2.62 -3.39
CA GLY A 265 7.90 2.41 -3.58
C GLY A 265 8.28 0.95 -3.79
N ASN A 266 9.55 0.73 -4.06
CA ASN A 266 10.16 -0.59 -4.24
C ASN A 266 11.20 -0.84 -3.16
N SER A 267 11.19 -2.03 -2.56
CA SER A 267 12.26 -2.48 -1.69
C SER A 267 13.47 -2.98 -2.47
N GLY A 268 14.67 -2.60 -2.05
CA GLY A 268 15.92 -3.16 -2.57
C GLY A 268 16.03 -3.07 -4.10
N TRP A 269 16.10 -4.24 -4.73
CA TRP A 269 16.18 -4.38 -6.20
C TRP A 269 14.86 -4.83 -6.83
N THR A 270 13.75 -4.84 -6.08
CA THR A 270 12.45 -5.21 -6.63
C THR A 270 12.06 -4.20 -7.70
N GLN A 271 11.47 -4.70 -8.79
CA GLN A 271 11.01 -3.88 -9.90
C GLN A 271 9.66 -4.41 -10.36
N ARG A 272 8.82 -3.49 -10.79
CA ARG A 272 7.44 -3.77 -11.15
C ARG A 272 7.24 -3.82 -12.66
N PHE A 273 6.28 -4.63 -13.11
CA PHE A 273 5.83 -4.69 -14.49
C PHE A 273 4.30 -4.67 -14.56
N SER A 274 3.77 -3.76 -15.37
CA SER A 274 2.34 -3.44 -15.46
C SER A 274 1.67 -3.20 -14.11
N ASP A 275 2.45 -2.73 -13.14
CA ASP A 275 2.05 -2.48 -11.76
C ASP A 275 2.62 -1.15 -11.27
N PRO A 276 2.00 0.00 -11.62
CA PRO A 276 2.47 1.30 -11.15
C PRO A 276 2.30 1.43 -9.64
N PHE A 277 3.10 2.32 -9.05
CA PHE A 277 2.90 2.76 -7.67
C PHE A 277 1.49 3.28 -7.47
N GLU A 278 0.95 3.06 -6.28
CA GLU A 278 -0.43 3.38 -5.95
C GLU A 278 -0.52 4.21 -4.67
N LEU A 279 -1.16 5.37 -4.80
CA LEU A 279 -1.71 6.13 -3.69
C LEU A 279 -3.20 5.81 -3.59
N VAL A 280 -3.67 5.31 -2.46
CA VAL A 280 -5.08 5.00 -2.27
C VAL A 280 -5.77 6.24 -1.70
N LEU A 281 -6.88 6.63 -2.33
CA LEU A 281 -7.87 7.56 -1.79
C LEU A 281 -9.15 6.78 -1.50
N PHE A 282 -9.43 6.57 -0.23
CA PHE A 282 -10.63 5.88 0.24
C PHE A 282 -11.67 6.90 0.72
N THR A 283 -12.92 6.76 0.29
CA THR A 283 -14.04 7.60 0.77
C THR A 283 -15.02 6.75 1.57
N LEU A 284 -15.33 7.18 2.80
CA LEU A 284 -16.37 6.56 3.63
C LEU A 284 -17.75 7.04 3.18
N GLU A 285 -18.68 6.10 2.99
CA GLU A 285 -20.07 6.36 2.58
C GLU A 285 -21.03 5.73 3.61
N LYS A 286 -22.14 6.42 3.93
CA LYS A 286 -23.20 5.99 4.85
C LYS A 286 -24.52 5.68 4.14
#